data_AF-A0A8I1ZZ70-F1
#
_entry.id   AF-A0A8I1ZZ70-F1
#
_cell.length_a   1.000
_cell.length_b   1.000
_cell.length_c   1.000
_cell.angle_alpha   90.00
_cell.angle_beta   90.00
_cell.angle_gamma   90.00
#
_symmetry.space_group_name_H-M   'P 1'
#
loop_
_entity.id
_entity.type
_entity.pdbx_description
1 polymer ?
#
loop_
_entity_poly.entity_id
_entity_poly.type
_entity_poly.pdbx_seq_one_letter_code
_entity_poly.pdbx_strand_id
1 'polypeptide(L)'
;MLLFWGKSKRQGNYGGIFPFYGRLYDRFAKDEMGFALWPMYSFAKSEGATKTNVVWPIFSLYRGTESGFKIFPLYGERKLTGIKESRFYLWPIFFTERKNLDTDEPIDSFYAFPFYLRTKSKSAVSYNILWPFFSYVEGRDTTGWGFFANLISVTKGEQKEGYSFFPFYSYERKERDTQFNILGPLYHESEWYVRNERFFHRRVAVVNRYFEEKDKSFLNVWPFFEYTSEKEDYSFLFPSFLPFRIDNFNRIIKPLYTLYEKRKEGGKDMVSLLYGLYTREEIGENWKTRLAFLFEMKKDKGKIGFEILSGLFGLDNEKVKIFFIPIKRGS
;
A
#
# COMPACT_ATOMS: atom_id res chain seq x y z
N MET A 1 -34.16 2.19 -26.32
CA MET A 1 -35.03 2.45 -25.15
C MET A 1 -34.62 1.50 -24.04
N LEU A 2 -34.17 2.00 -22.89
CA LEU A 2 -33.70 1.13 -21.80
C LEU A 2 -34.82 0.97 -20.78
N LEU A 3 -35.40 -0.23 -20.74
CA LEU A 3 -36.36 -0.63 -19.73
C LEU A 3 -35.60 -1.19 -18.52
N PHE A 4 -35.96 -0.76 -17.32
CA PHE A 4 -35.35 -1.26 -16.09
C PHE A 4 -36.41 -1.46 -15.02
N TRP A 5 -36.15 -2.42 -14.12
CA TRP A 5 -36.99 -2.71 -12.96
C TRP A 5 -36.15 -3.25 -11.82
N GLY A 6 -36.70 -3.25 -10.61
CA GLY A 6 -36.05 -3.81 -9.44
C GLY A 6 -36.90 -3.68 -8.19
N LYS A 7 -36.34 -4.10 -7.05
CA LYS A 7 -37.00 -4.05 -5.74
C LYS A 7 -36.10 -3.39 -4.71
N SER A 8 -36.70 -2.52 -3.91
CA SER A 8 -36.16 -1.94 -2.68
C SER A 8 -36.76 -2.68 -1.49
N LYS A 9 -35.95 -2.83 -0.42
CA LYS A 9 -36.41 -3.43 0.83
C LYS A 9 -37.41 -2.54 1.58
N ARG A 10 -37.29 -1.21 1.44
CA ARG A 10 -38.08 -0.22 2.20
C ARG A 10 -39.29 0.30 1.43
N GLN A 11 -39.16 0.48 0.12
CA GLN A 11 -40.10 1.24 -0.72
C GLN A 11 -40.73 0.38 -1.84
N GLY A 12 -40.40 -0.91 -1.91
CA GLY A 12 -41.03 -1.86 -2.81
C GLY A 12 -40.45 -1.86 -4.23
N ASN A 13 -41.28 -2.20 -5.21
CA ASN A 13 -40.84 -2.34 -6.60
C ASN A 13 -40.65 -0.97 -7.25
N TYR A 14 -39.65 -0.85 -8.13
CA TYR A 14 -39.37 0.35 -8.92
C TYR A 14 -39.05 -0.03 -10.38
N GLY A 15 -39.11 0.93 -11.28
CA GLY A 15 -38.77 0.73 -12.68
C GLY A 15 -38.97 1.97 -13.54
N GLY A 16 -38.66 1.84 -14.82
CA GLY A 16 -38.77 2.94 -15.77
C GLY A 16 -38.37 2.58 -17.20
N ILE A 17 -38.61 3.55 -18.08
CA ILE A 17 -38.30 3.53 -19.50
C ILE A 17 -37.52 4.81 -19.81
N PHE A 18 -36.20 4.68 -19.94
CA PHE A 18 -35.35 5.82 -20.26
C PHE A 18 -35.48 6.21 -21.76
N PRO A 19 -35.62 7.52 -22.08
CA PRO A 19 -35.53 8.70 -21.20
C PRO A 19 -36.87 9.25 -20.68
N PHE A 20 -38.00 8.61 -20.97
CA PHE A 20 -39.33 9.18 -20.75
C PHE A 20 -39.75 9.27 -19.29
N TYR A 21 -39.56 8.19 -18.52
CA TYR A 21 -39.94 8.16 -17.12
C TYR A 21 -39.20 7.06 -16.38
N GLY A 22 -38.85 7.31 -15.13
CA GLY A 22 -38.38 6.24 -14.27
C GLY A 22 -38.28 6.66 -12.82
N ARG A 23 -38.46 5.68 -11.94
CA ARG A 23 -38.22 5.82 -10.50
C ARG A 23 -37.31 4.72 -10.01
N LEU A 24 -36.46 5.07 -9.06
CA LEU A 24 -35.46 4.22 -8.42
C LEU A 24 -35.53 4.48 -6.91
N TYR A 25 -35.51 3.42 -6.11
CA TYR A 25 -35.53 3.50 -4.64
C TYR A 25 -34.32 2.80 -4.05
N ASP A 26 -33.72 3.39 -3.02
CA ASP A 26 -32.53 2.88 -2.32
C ASP A 26 -31.40 2.47 -3.29
N ARG A 27 -31.04 3.36 -4.20
CA ARG A 27 -29.97 3.17 -5.20
C ARG A 27 -29.07 4.39 -5.23
N PHE A 28 -27.80 4.19 -5.56
CA PHE A 28 -26.80 5.27 -5.68
C PHE A 28 -26.67 6.15 -4.43
N ALA A 29 -26.83 5.57 -3.24
CA ALA A 29 -26.87 6.30 -1.96
C ALA A 29 -27.94 7.41 -1.94
N LYS A 30 -29.09 7.14 -2.57
CA LYS A 30 -30.29 7.99 -2.54
C LYS A 30 -31.48 7.15 -2.11
N ASP A 31 -32.35 7.78 -1.33
CA ASP A 31 -33.60 7.18 -0.85
C ASP A 31 -34.57 7.02 -2.02
N GLU A 32 -34.70 8.06 -2.83
CA GLU A 32 -35.57 8.09 -3.99
C GLU A 32 -34.92 8.91 -5.10
N MET A 33 -35.00 8.43 -6.33
CA MET A 33 -34.64 9.19 -7.53
C MET A 33 -35.69 8.97 -8.61
N GLY A 34 -35.89 9.98 -9.44
CA GLY A 34 -36.73 9.81 -10.61
C GLY A 34 -36.47 10.86 -11.67
N PHE A 35 -37.00 10.60 -12.85
CA PHE A 35 -36.92 11.51 -13.98
C PHE A 35 -38.20 11.45 -14.80
N ALA A 36 -38.49 12.55 -15.48
CA ALA A 36 -39.53 12.65 -16.49
C ALA A 36 -38.95 13.41 -17.69
N LEU A 37 -39.04 12.81 -18.87
CA LEU A 37 -38.49 13.31 -20.13
C LEU A 37 -37.04 13.78 -19.96
N TRP A 38 -36.16 12.90 -19.48
CA TRP A 38 -34.76 13.24 -19.29
C TRP A 38 -34.17 13.87 -20.58
N PRO A 39 -33.47 15.01 -20.51
CA PRO A 39 -32.96 15.71 -19.31
C PRO A 39 -33.87 16.80 -18.73
N MET A 40 -35.13 16.93 -19.17
CA MET A 40 -36.02 18.04 -18.83
C MET A 40 -36.37 18.10 -17.34
N TYR A 41 -36.62 16.96 -16.70
CA TYR A 41 -36.90 16.91 -15.28
C TYR A 41 -36.26 15.69 -14.63
N SER A 42 -35.61 15.92 -13.50
CA SER A 42 -35.19 14.83 -12.60
C SER A 42 -35.18 15.30 -11.16
N PHE A 43 -35.32 14.37 -10.23
CA PHE A 43 -35.20 14.65 -8.82
C PHE A 43 -34.46 13.52 -8.10
N ALA A 44 -33.87 13.86 -6.97
CA ALA A 44 -33.22 12.93 -6.06
C ALA A 44 -33.46 13.38 -4.62
N LYS A 45 -33.78 12.43 -3.74
CA LYS A 45 -33.95 12.63 -2.30
C LYS A 45 -32.91 11.83 -1.53
N SER A 46 -32.35 12.44 -0.49
CA SER A 46 -31.31 11.85 0.35
C SER A 46 -31.33 12.55 1.70
N GLU A 47 -31.50 11.81 2.80
CA GLU A 47 -31.27 12.34 4.16
C GLU A 47 -32.00 13.68 4.44
N GLY A 48 -33.27 13.77 4.02
CA GLY A 48 -34.09 14.97 4.20
C GLY A 48 -33.81 16.12 3.23
N ALA A 49 -32.86 15.99 2.30
CA ALA A 49 -32.63 16.91 1.19
C ALA A 49 -33.31 16.42 -0.09
N THR A 50 -33.88 17.34 -0.86
CA THR A 50 -34.43 17.10 -2.19
C THR A 50 -33.71 17.99 -3.19
N LYS A 51 -33.09 17.37 -4.20
CA LYS A 51 -32.52 18.03 -5.37
C LYS A 51 -33.45 17.84 -6.55
N THR A 52 -33.87 18.92 -7.19
CA THR A 52 -34.63 18.90 -8.44
C THR A 52 -33.79 19.52 -9.54
N ASN A 53 -33.76 18.92 -10.72
CA ASN A 53 -33.15 19.51 -11.91
C ASN A 53 -34.23 19.80 -12.94
N VAL A 54 -34.14 20.96 -13.58
CA VAL A 54 -34.96 21.36 -14.72
C VAL A 54 -34.01 21.65 -15.87
N VAL A 55 -34.18 20.94 -16.98
CA VAL A 55 -33.25 21.00 -18.13
C VAL A 55 -31.81 20.77 -17.68
N TRP A 56 -31.52 19.56 -17.21
CA TRP A 56 -30.19 19.22 -16.73
C TRP A 56 -29.13 19.46 -17.83
N PRO A 57 -27.95 20.06 -17.51
CA PRO A 57 -27.46 20.45 -16.18
C PRO A 57 -27.72 21.92 -15.80
N ILE A 58 -28.53 22.65 -16.58
CA ILE A 58 -28.67 24.12 -16.51
C ILE A 58 -29.27 24.56 -15.19
N PHE A 59 -30.47 24.10 -14.84
CA PHE A 59 -31.12 24.50 -13.60
C PHE A 59 -31.17 23.37 -12.56
N SER A 60 -30.80 23.68 -11.33
CA SER A 60 -30.99 22.80 -10.18
C SER A 60 -31.52 23.57 -8.98
N LEU A 61 -32.38 22.96 -8.19
CA LEU A 61 -32.94 23.51 -6.97
C LEU A 61 -32.76 22.52 -5.82
N TYR A 62 -32.32 23.01 -4.66
CA TYR A 62 -32.08 22.24 -3.45
C TYR A 62 -33.08 22.71 -2.37
N ARG A 63 -33.76 21.76 -1.72
CA ARG A 63 -34.74 22.02 -0.65
C ARG A 63 -34.60 21.00 0.48
N GLY A 64 -34.92 21.40 1.71
CA GLY A 64 -34.87 20.54 2.90
C GLY A 64 -33.66 20.85 3.76
N THR A 65 -32.93 19.82 4.18
CA THR A 65 -31.65 19.96 4.94
C THR A 65 -30.58 20.72 4.15
N GLU A 66 -30.67 20.67 2.81
CA GLU A 66 -29.92 21.51 1.89
C GLU A 66 -30.83 22.55 1.21
N SER A 67 -30.30 23.75 0.99
CA SER A 67 -30.99 24.84 0.31
C SER A 67 -30.09 25.51 -0.72
N GLY A 68 -30.70 26.14 -1.73
CA GLY A 68 -29.99 26.89 -2.77
C GLY A 68 -30.42 26.47 -4.18
N PHE A 69 -29.76 27.03 -5.18
CA PHE A 69 -30.06 26.77 -6.58
C PHE A 69 -28.82 26.90 -7.45
N LYS A 70 -28.93 26.47 -8.70
CA LYS A 70 -27.86 26.56 -9.68
C LYS A 70 -28.44 26.92 -11.04
N ILE A 71 -27.77 27.85 -11.73
CA ILE A 71 -27.91 28.17 -13.14
C ILE A 71 -26.53 27.98 -13.78
N PHE A 72 -26.25 26.77 -14.24
CA PHE A 72 -24.96 26.43 -14.83
C PHE A 72 -24.83 27.00 -16.25
N PRO A 73 -23.66 27.54 -16.65
CA PRO A 73 -22.41 27.69 -15.88
C PRO A 73 -22.27 29.01 -15.13
N LEU A 74 -23.32 29.84 -15.08
CA LEU A 74 -23.22 31.24 -14.65
C LEU A 74 -23.11 31.41 -13.14
N TYR A 75 -23.98 30.74 -12.38
CA TYR A 75 -24.05 30.91 -10.93
C TYR A 75 -24.60 29.67 -10.25
N GLY A 76 -24.19 29.43 -9.01
CA GLY A 76 -24.93 28.54 -8.14
C GLY A 76 -24.54 28.74 -6.70
N GLU A 77 -25.49 28.49 -5.82
CA GLU A 77 -25.32 28.47 -4.39
C GLU A 77 -25.95 27.22 -3.79
N ARG A 78 -25.28 26.67 -2.78
CA ARG A 78 -25.79 25.54 -2.00
C ARG A 78 -25.33 25.70 -0.57
N LYS A 79 -26.27 25.59 0.36
CA LYS A 79 -26.06 25.65 1.80
C LYS A 79 -26.62 24.39 2.43
N LEU A 80 -25.77 23.67 3.15
CA LEU A 80 -26.15 22.62 4.07
C LEU A 80 -26.16 23.25 5.46
N THR A 81 -27.34 23.31 6.08
CA THR A 81 -27.59 24.09 7.30
C THR A 81 -26.56 23.78 8.39
N GLY A 82 -25.82 24.79 8.83
CA GLY A 82 -24.84 24.69 9.92
C GLY A 82 -23.52 24.01 9.57
N ILE A 83 -23.37 23.38 8.40
CA ILE A 83 -22.21 22.54 8.09
C ILE A 83 -21.36 23.14 6.96
N LYS A 84 -22.00 23.55 5.85
CA LYS A 84 -21.29 23.94 4.64
C LYS A 84 -22.07 24.95 3.80
N GLU A 85 -21.35 25.93 3.25
CA GLU A 85 -21.84 26.80 2.18
C GLU A 85 -20.90 26.74 0.97
N SER A 86 -21.45 26.70 -0.23
CA SER A 86 -20.66 26.73 -1.47
C SER A 86 -21.35 27.59 -2.51
N ARG A 87 -20.56 28.39 -3.23
CA ARG A 87 -21.01 29.26 -4.31
C ARG A 87 -20.02 29.21 -5.46
N PHE A 88 -20.51 29.38 -6.68
CA PHE A 88 -19.67 29.63 -7.84
C PHE A 88 -20.23 30.73 -8.71
N TYR A 89 -19.34 31.43 -9.42
CA TYR A 89 -19.68 32.42 -10.42
C TYR A 89 -18.83 32.14 -11.67
N LEU A 90 -19.45 32.13 -12.85
CA LEU A 90 -18.79 31.86 -14.13
C LEU A 90 -17.89 30.63 -14.07
N TRP A 91 -18.50 29.47 -13.86
CA TRP A 91 -17.78 28.20 -13.81
C TRP A 91 -16.87 28.04 -15.05
N PRO A 92 -15.60 27.64 -14.92
CA PRO A 92 -14.89 27.19 -13.71
C PRO A 92 -13.99 28.26 -13.06
N ILE A 93 -14.31 29.54 -13.20
CA ILE A 93 -13.39 30.61 -12.80
C ILE A 93 -13.49 30.91 -11.31
N PHE A 94 -14.68 31.26 -10.81
CA PHE A 94 -14.84 31.69 -9.42
C PHE A 94 -15.61 30.70 -8.56
N PHE A 95 -15.06 30.40 -7.39
CA PHE A 95 -15.71 29.59 -6.37
C PHE A 95 -15.43 30.17 -4.98
N THR A 96 -16.40 30.02 -4.10
CA THR A 96 -16.26 30.33 -2.68
C THR A 96 -16.89 29.22 -1.89
N GLU A 97 -16.19 28.72 -0.89
CA GLU A 97 -16.64 27.60 -0.09
C GLU A 97 -16.30 27.84 1.38
N ARG A 98 -17.26 27.54 2.25
CA ARG A 98 -17.08 27.48 3.69
C ARG A 98 -17.50 26.11 4.17
N LYS A 99 -16.61 25.41 4.84
CA LYS A 99 -16.81 24.04 5.34
C LYS A 99 -16.55 23.98 6.84
N ASN A 100 -17.04 22.91 7.46
CA ASN A 100 -16.83 22.60 8.88
C ASN A 100 -17.30 23.74 9.78
N LEU A 101 -18.44 24.34 9.44
CA LEU A 101 -19.01 25.46 10.22
C LEU A 101 -19.54 25.01 11.58
N ASP A 102 -19.75 23.70 11.74
CA ASP A 102 -20.18 22.98 12.93
C ASP A 102 -19.03 22.53 13.83
N THR A 103 -17.77 22.75 13.43
CA THR A 103 -16.58 22.35 14.21
C THR A 103 -15.78 23.56 14.68
N ASP A 104 -14.85 23.33 15.59
CA ASP A 104 -13.91 24.36 16.05
C ASP A 104 -12.89 24.77 14.99
N GLU A 105 -12.90 24.19 13.79
CA GLU A 105 -11.94 24.48 12.73
C GLU A 105 -12.64 24.71 11.38
N PRO A 106 -13.33 25.85 11.23
CA PRO A 106 -13.96 26.21 9.97
C PRO A 106 -12.91 26.48 8.89
N ILE A 107 -13.23 26.09 7.66
CA ILE A 107 -12.38 26.26 6.48
C ILE A 107 -13.06 27.23 5.52
N ASP A 108 -12.39 28.33 5.18
CA ASP A 108 -12.81 29.31 4.17
C ASP A 108 -11.90 29.21 2.94
N SER A 109 -12.50 28.93 1.79
CA SER A 109 -11.81 28.75 0.52
C SER A 109 -12.36 29.72 -0.53
N PHE A 110 -11.45 30.31 -1.27
CA PHE A 110 -11.76 31.18 -2.41
C PHE A 110 -10.88 30.78 -3.59
N TYR A 111 -11.50 30.56 -4.75
CA TYR A 111 -10.80 30.17 -5.98
C TYR A 111 -11.18 31.14 -7.10
N ALA A 112 -10.16 31.69 -7.75
CA ALA A 112 -10.20 32.45 -9.00
C ALA A 112 -9.25 31.76 -9.98
N PHE A 113 -9.69 30.62 -10.53
CA PHE A 113 -8.84 29.73 -11.32
C PHE A 113 -8.49 30.31 -12.69
N PRO A 114 -7.25 30.16 -13.19
CA PRO A 114 -6.08 29.55 -12.54
C PRO A 114 -5.24 30.54 -11.71
N PHE A 115 -5.65 31.80 -11.62
CA PHE A 115 -4.80 32.89 -11.13
C PHE A 115 -4.55 32.89 -9.62
N TYR A 116 -5.56 32.55 -8.81
CA TYR A 116 -5.45 32.65 -7.36
C TYR A 116 -6.37 31.66 -6.64
N LEU A 117 -5.80 30.80 -5.81
CA LEU A 117 -6.55 29.89 -4.95
C LEU A 117 -6.10 30.09 -3.51
N ARG A 118 -7.05 30.28 -2.59
CA ARG A 118 -6.80 30.46 -1.16
C ARG A 118 -7.64 29.47 -0.37
N THR A 119 -7.04 28.84 0.62
CA THR A 119 -7.75 28.08 1.65
C THR A 119 -7.20 28.48 3.01
N LYS A 120 -8.07 28.85 3.93
CA LYS A 120 -7.73 29.31 5.27
C LYS A 120 -8.50 28.49 6.30
N SER A 121 -7.80 28.01 7.31
CA SER A 121 -8.34 27.36 8.50
C SER A 121 -7.69 27.97 9.76
N LYS A 122 -8.02 27.48 10.95
CA LYS A 122 -7.35 27.92 12.18
C LYS A 122 -5.91 27.41 12.27
N SER A 123 -5.64 26.18 11.84
CA SER A 123 -4.30 25.57 11.92
C SER A 123 -3.39 25.84 10.72
N ALA A 124 -3.98 26.15 9.56
CA ALA A 124 -3.21 26.26 8.32
C ALA A 124 -3.83 27.22 7.31
N VAL A 125 -2.96 27.81 6.49
CA VAL A 125 -3.31 28.64 5.34
C VAL A 125 -2.55 28.15 4.11
N SER A 126 -3.22 28.14 2.96
CA SER A 126 -2.63 27.78 1.68
C SER A 126 -3.03 28.78 0.61
N TYR A 127 -2.06 29.11 -0.24
CA TYR A 127 -2.20 29.98 -1.39
C TYR A 127 -1.61 29.29 -2.62
N ASN A 128 -2.28 29.39 -3.77
CA ASN A 128 -1.70 29.09 -5.07
C ASN A 128 -1.82 30.34 -5.91
N ILE A 129 -0.70 30.80 -6.45
CA ILE A 129 -0.65 31.96 -7.33
C ILE A 129 -0.29 31.44 -8.71
N LEU A 130 -1.13 31.74 -9.69
CA LEU A 130 -1.00 31.28 -11.07
C LEU A 130 -0.75 29.77 -11.12
N TRP A 131 -1.72 28.99 -10.68
CA TRP A 131 -1.61 27.54 -10.74
C TRP A 131 -1.33 27.08 -12.20
N PRO A 132 -0.38 26.17 -12.44
CA PRO A 132 0.34 25.34 -11.47
C PRO A 132 1.68 25.91 -10.97
N PHE A 133 2.04 27.16 -11.27
CA PHE A 133 3.41 27.63 -11.12
C PHE A 133 3.88 27.85 -9.69
N PHE A 134 3.03 28.33 -8.78
CA PHE A 134 3.43 28.60 -7.40
C PHE A 134 2.36 28.22 -6.38
N SER A 135 2.81 27.59 -5.30
CA SER A 135 2.01 27.31 -4.11
C SER A 135 2.78 27.63 -2.84
N TYR A 136 2.10 28.18 -1.85
CA TYR A 136 2.60 28.43 -0.51
C TYR A 136 1.64 27.82 0.51
N VAL A 137 2.20 27.15 1.51
CA VAL A 137 1.44 26.53 2.60
C VAL A 137 2.11 26.89 3.91
N GLU A 138 1.32 27.32 4.88
CA GLU A 138 1.75 27.63 6.23
C GLU A 138 0.84 26.88 7.20
N GLY A 139 1.41 25.91 7.90
CA GLY A 139 0.76 25.19 8.99
C GLY A 139 1.22 25.73 10.35
N ARG A 140 0.91 25.01 11.44
CA ARG A 140 1.30 25.40 12.80
C ARG A 140 2.82 25.53 12.98
N ASP A 141 3.57 24.52 12.52
CA ASP A 141 5.01 24.40 12.78
C ASP A 141 5.84 24.31 11.51
N THR A 142 5.20 24.42 10.34
CA THR A 142 5.83 24.18 9.04
C THR A 142 5.36 25.18 7.99
N THR A 143 6.30 25.68 7.21
CA THR A 143 6.08 26.46 6.00
C THR A 143 6.58 25.69 4.79
N GLY A 144 5.88 25.84 3.67
CA GLY A 144 6.16 25.10 2.45
C GLY A 144 5.96 25.97 1.22
N TRP A 145 6.88 25.82 0.27
CA TRP A 145 6.81 26.41 -1.06
C TRP A 145 6.81 25.30 -2.09
N GLY A 146 6.01 25.49 -3.13
CA GLY A 146 5.91 24.56 -4.24
C GLY A 146 5.92 25.33 -5.56
N PHE A 147 6.56 24.74 -6.55
CA PHE A 147 6.66 25.30 -7.89
C PHE A 147 6.29 24.22 -8.92
N PHE A 148 5.64 24.65 -10.00
CA PHE A 148 5.24 23.80 -11.11
C PHE A 148 4.52 22.52 -10.65
N ALA A 149 3.37 22.68 -9.98
CA ALA A 149 2.60 21.58 -9.39
C ALA A 149 3.42 20.72 -8.41
N ASN A 150 4.30 21.34 -7.62
CA ASN A 150 5.22 20.69 -6.68
C ASN A 150 6.28 19.78 -7.32
N LEU A 151 6.61 19.97 -8.61
CA LEU A 151 7.81 19.35 -9.18
C LEU A 151 9.07 19.83 -8.45
N ILE A 152 9.08 21.10 -8.03
CA ILE A 152 10.08 21.62 -7.09
C ILE A 152 9.33 22.03 -5.83
N SER A 153 9.75 21.56 -4.66
CA SER A 153 9.16 21.97 -3.39
C SER A 153 10.19 22.08 -2.29
N VAL A 154 9.95 22.97 -1.34
CA VAL A 154 10.76 23.16 -0.14
C VAL A 154 9.83 23.24 1.05
N THR A 155 10.10 22.47 2.10
CA THR A 155 9.38 22.51 3.37
C THR A 155 10.38 22.84 4.48
N LYS A 156 10.02 23.76 5.37
CA LYS A 156 10.81 24.19 6.52
C LYS A 156 9.96 24.21 7.78
N GLY A 157 10.48 23.71 8.87
CA GLY A 157 9.82 23.65 10.18
C GLY A 157 10.76 23.05 11.21
N GLU A 158 10.46 23.24 12.50
CA GLU A 158 11.35 22.78 13.58
C GLU A 158 11.54 21.26 13.59
N GLN A 159 10.43 20.54 13.39
CA GLN A 159 10.40 19.08 13.39
C GLN A 159 10.30 18.47 11.99
N LYS A 160 10.10 19.29 10.96
CA LYS A 160 9.93 18.79 9.59
C LYS A 160 10.56 19.72 8.59
N GLU A 161 11.48 19.19 7.80
CA GLU A 161 12.09 19.90 6.69
C GLU A 161 12.23 18.96 5.50
N GLY A 162 12.36 19.52 4.31
CA GLY A 162 12.59 18.72 3.13
C GLY A 162 12.63 19.56 1.87
N TYR A 163 13.13 18.95 0.81
CA TYR A 163 13.13 19.53 -0.52
C TYR A 163 12.94 18.43 -1.55
N SER A 164 12.21 18.74 -2.61
CA SER A 164 11.95 17.82 -3.70
C SER A 164 12.23 18.52 -5.02
N PHE A 165 12.88 17.79 -5.92
CA PHE A 165 12.97 18.07 -7.33
C PHE A 165 12.54 16.81 -8.09
N PHE A 166 11.24 16.57 -8.12
CA PHE A 166 10.65 15.36 -8.68
C PHE A 166 10.79 15.31 -10.22
N PRO A 167 11.08 14.14 -10.82
CA PRO A 167 11.32 12.84 -10.19
C PRO A 167 12.79 12.58 -9.81
N PHE A 168 13.69 13.55 -9.98
CA PHE A 168 15.13 13.31 -9.91
C PHE A 168 15.65 13.14 -8.49
N TYR A 169 15.11 13.90 -7.55
CA TYR A 169 15.63 13.95 -6.19
C TYR A 169 14.52 14.31 -5.20
N SER A 170 14.53 13.69 -4.03
CA SER A 170 13.75 14.20 -2.89
C SER A 170 14.45 13.85 -1.59
N TYR A 171 14.43 14.76 -0.65
CA TYR A 171 14.87 14.54 0.72
C TYR A 171 13.82 15.09 1.69
N GLU A 172 13.49 14.32 2.71
CA GLU A 172 12.58 14.70 3.78
C GLU A 172 13.17 14.23 5.11
N ARG A 173 13.15 15.12 6.10
CA ARG A 173 13.50 14.80 7.49
C ARG A 173 12.32 15.16 8.37
N LYS A 174 11.89 14.22 9.19
CA LYS A 174 10.87 14.40 10.22
C LYS A 174 11.43 13.96 11.56
N GLU A 175 11.68 14.92 12.44
CA GLU A 175 12.39 14.72 13.70
C GLU A 175 13.75 14.02 13.48
N ARG A 176 13.85 12.72 13.77
CA ARG A 176 15.03 11.87 13.52
C ARG A 176 14.90 11.01 12.26
N ASP A 177 13.70 10.87 11.74
CA ASP A 177 13.43 10.03 10.58
C ASP A 177 13.86 10.76 9.31
N THR A 178 14.49 10.04 8.40
CA THR A 178 14.94 10.58 7.11
C THR A 178 14.45 9.72 5.98
N GLN A 179 14.13 10.37 4.87
CA GLN A 179 13.74 9.72 3.64
C GLN A 179 14.38 10.44 2.47
N PHE A 180 14.88 9.65 1.52
CA PHE A 180 15.61 10.14 0.40
C PHE A 180 15.30 9.33 -0.86
N ASN A 181 15.19 9.98 -2.01
CA ASN A 181 15.04 9.34 -3.31
C ASN A 181 15.99 9.96 -4.34
N ILE A 182 16.52 9.12 -5.23
CA ILE A 182 17.16 9.55 -6.47
C ILE A 182 16.44 8.84 -7.62
N LEU A 183 16.11 9.61 -8.66
CA LEU A 183 15.43 9.13 -9.85
C LEU A 183 14.22 8.25 -9.48
N GLY A 184 13.31 8.83 -8.68
CA GLY A 184 12.02 8.29 -8.26
C GLY A 184 12.01 6.79 -7.91
N PRO A 185 11.73 5.90 -8.88
CA PRO A 185 11.68 4.46 -8.63
C PRO A 185 13.06 3.80 -8.46
N LEU A 186 14.15 4.41 -8.90
CA LEU A 186 15.47 3.75 -9.01
C LEU A 186 16.22 3.66 -7.69
N TYR A 187 16.17 4.68 -6.85
CA TYR A 187 16.84 4.65 -5.56
C TYR A 187 15.95 5.28 -4.50
N HIS A 188 15.73 4.54 -3.41
CA HIS A 188 15.01 5.01 -2.25
C HIS A 188 15.74 4.55 -1.00
N GLU A 189 15.91 5.46 -0.06
CA GLU A 189 16.46 5.20 1.26
C GLU A 189 15.53 5.81 2.31
N SER A 190 15.29 5.06 3.38
CA SER A 190 14.45 5.49 4.49
C SER A 190 15.04 4.96 5.78
N GLU A 191 15.18 5.85 6.75
CA GLU A 191 15.64 5.55 8.08
C GLU A 191 14.65 6.12 9.08
N TRP A 192 14.14 5.28 9.98
CA TRP A 192 13.21 5.73 11.02
C TRP A 192 13.50 5.07 12.37
N TYR A 193 13.00 5.70 13.43
CA TYR A 193 13.26 5.29 14.80
C TYR A 193 11.96 4.95 15.54
N VAL A 194 11.90 3.76 16.12
CA VAL A 194 10.83 3.37 17.05
C VAL A 194 11.43 3.21 18.45
N ARG A 195 11.05 4.11 19.37
CA ARG A 195 11.70 4.25 20.68
C ARG A 195 13.20 4.60 20.53
N ASN A 196 14.07 3.59 20.61
CA ASN A 196 15.53 3.72 20.43
C ASN A 196 16.07 2.72 19.39
N GLU A 197 15.18 2.05 18.64
CA GLU A 197 15.57 1.07 17.62
C GLU A 197 15.54 1.74 16.25
N ARG A 198 16.67 1.65 15.54
CA ARG A 198 16.86 2.15 14.18
C ARG A 198 16.36 1.10 13.19
N PHE A 199 15.55 1.54 12.24
CA PHE A 199 15.13 0.77 11.09
C PHE A 199 15.62 1.47 9.84
N PHE A 200 16.30 0.72 8.97
CA PHE A 200 16.89 1.24 7.75
C PHE A 200 16.48 0.41 6.56
N HIS A 201 15.86 1.05 5.57
CA HIS A 201 15.41 0.45 4.33
C HIS A 201 16.07 1.15 3.14
N ARG A 202 16.65 0.35 2.23
CA ARG A 202 17.18 0.82 0.95
C ARG A 202 16.63 -0.02 -0.19
N ARG A 203 16.24 0.63 -1.27
CA ARG A 203 15.79 0.02 -2.52
C ARG A 203 16.59 0.57 -3.69
N VAL A 204 17.11 -0.33 -4.52
CA VAL A 204 17.91 0.00 -5.72
C VAL A 204 17.30 -0.69 -6.95
N ALA A 205 17.21 0.04 -8.05
CA ALA A 205 16.66 -0.41 -9.33
C ALA A 205 15.28 -1.08 -9.20
N VAL A 206 14.37 -0.49 -8.40
CA VAL A 206 12.98 -0.94 -8.18
C VAL A 206 12.83 -2.25 -7.38
N VAL A 207 13.72 -3.23 -7.56
CA VAL A 207 13.54 -4.61 -7.06
C VAL A 207 14.57 -5.03 -6.00
N ASN A 208 15.79 -4.50 -6.06
CA ASN A 208 16.83 -4.86 -5.09
C ASN A 208 16.56 -4.14 -3.77
N ARG A 209 16.65 -4.87 -2.67
CA ARG A 209 16.23 -4.38 -1.35
C ARG A 209 17.26 -4.73 -0.31
N TYR A 210 17.48 -3.81 0.60
CA TYR A 210 18.27 -4.00 1.80
C TYR A 210 17.47 -3.47 2.98
N PHE A 211 17.34 -4.28 4.02
CA PHE A 211 16.68 -3.90 5.26
C PHE A 211 17.61 -4.22 6.42
N GLU A 212 17.68 -3.32 7.38
CA GLU A 212 18.49 -3.46 8.58
C GLU A 212 17.70 -2.97 9.79
N GLU A 213 17.61 -3.85 10.78
CA GLU A 213 17.01 -3.68 12.09
C GLU A 213 18.05 -4.10 13.13
N LYS A 214 17.80 -3.81 14.41
CA LYS A 214 18.77 -4.01 15.51
C LYS A 214 19.54 -5.34 15.47
N ASP A 215 18.85 -6.46 15.26
CA ASP A 215 19.43 -7.80 15.24
C ASP A 215 19.20 -8.53 13.91
N LYS A 216 18.62 -7.86 12.91
CA LYS A 216 18.13 -8.50 11.70
C LYS A 216 18.56 -7.72 10.47
N SER A 217 19.13 -8.42 9.50
CA SER A 217 19.44 -7.84 8.20
C SER A 217 18.82 -8.67 7.08
N PHE A 218 18.48 -8.00 6.00
CA PHE A 218 17.98 -8.62 4.79
C PHE A 218 18.62 -7.96 3.59
N LEU A 219 19.11 -8.76 2.64
CA LEU A 219 19.62 -8.32 1.36
C LEU A 219 18.99 -9.16 0.25
N ASN A 220 18.50 -8.50 -0.78
CA ASN A 220 18.00 -9.13 -1.98
C ASN A 220 18.59 -8.46 -3.22
N VAL A 221 19.26 -9.28 -4.02
CA VAL A 221 19.76 -8.90 -5.34
C VAL A 221 18.99 -9.74 -6.34
N TRP A 222 17.90 -9.22 -6.88
CA TRP A 222 17.05 -9.92 -7.83
C TRP A 222 17.71 -9.99 -9.22
N PRO A 223 17.61 -11.12 -9.95
CA PRO A 223 16.98 -12.39 -9.57
C PRO A 223 17.94 -13.37 -8.88
N PHE A 224 19.12 -12.92 -8.47
CA PHE A 224 20.24 -13.76 -8.07
C PHE A 224 20.06 -14.39 -6.69
N PHE A 225 20.02 -13.63 -5.61
CA PHE A 225 19.98 -14.22 -4.27
C PHE A 225 19.21 -13.38 -3.26
N GLU A 226 18.84 -14.03 -2.18
CA GLU A 226 18.42 -13.35 -0.97
C GLU A 226 19.17 -13.90 0.24
N TYR A 227 19.52 -12.99 1.14
CA TYR A 227 20.23 -13.25 2.38
C TYR A 227 19.42 -12.63 3.52
N THR A 228 19.18 -13.39 4.58
CA THR A 228 18.56 -12.92 5.82
C THR A 228 19.46 -13.34 6.96
N SER A 229 19.78 -12.43 7.87
CA SER A 229 20.45 -12.76 9.14
C SER A 229 19.61 -12.30 10.30
N GLU A 230 19.60 -13.08 11.38
CA GLU A 230 18.95 -12.75 12.64
C GLU A 230 19.86 -13.22 13.78
N LYS A 231 20.50 -12.29 14.49
CA LYS A 231 21.54 -12.57 15.50
C LYS A 231 22.66 -13.46 14.95
N GLU A 232 22.75 -14.71 15.41
CA GLU A 232 23.75 -15.70 14.97
C GLU A 232 23.27 -16.60 13.83
N ASP A 233 21.96 -16.59 13.55
CA ASP A 233 21.31 -17.39 12.53
C ASP A 233 21.31 -16.63 11.20
N TYR A 234 21.38 -17.38 10.10
CA TYR A 234 21.31 -16.81 8.76
C TYR A 234 20.67 -17.77 7.77
N SER A 235 20.16 -17.22 6.67
CA SER A 235 19.61 -17.97 5.56
C SER A 235 20.02 -17.29 4.26
N PHE A 236 20.65 -18.05 3.37
CA PHE A 236 21.00 -17.67 2.02
C PHE A 236 20.26 -18.56 1.04
N LEU A 237 19.62 -17.96 0.04
CA LEU A 237 18.81 -18.65 -0.96
C LEU A 237 19.21 -18.19 -2.36
N PHE A 238 19.40 -19.16 -3.25
CA PHE A 238 19.68 -18.93 -4.67
C PHE A 238 18.87 -19.92 -5.53
N PRO A 239 18.23 -19.48 -6.62
CA PRO A 239 18.04 -18.09 -7.03
C PRO A 239 16.88 -17.39 -6.30
N SER A 240 16.81 -16.06 -6.34
CA SER A 240 15.69 -15.28 -5.81
C SER A 240 14.74 -14.83 -6.93
N PHE A 241 13.92 -15.74 -7.46
CA PHE A 241 13.06 -15.41 -8.60
C PHE A 241 11.90 -14.46 -8.29
N LEU A 242 11.38 -14.43 -7.06
CA LEU A 242 10.27 -13.55 -6.69
C LEU A 242 10.78 -12.14 -6.33
N PRO A 243 10.44 -11.10 -7.11
CA PRO A 243 10.85 -9.72 -6.81
C PRO A 243 10.10 -9.11 -5.62
N PHE A 244 9.01 -9.75 -5.17
CA PHE A 244 8.16 -9.27 -4.08
C PHE A 244 8.15 -10.29 -2.93
N ARG A 245 8.08 -9.80 -1.68
CA ARG A 245 7.84 -10.66 -0.52
C ARG A 245 6.37 -10.58 -0.13
N ILE A 246 5.67 -11.70 -0.23
CA ILE A 246 4.31 -11.88 0.30
C ILE A 246 4.42 -13.02 1.31
N ASP A 247 4.35 -12.70 2.61
CA ASP A 247 4.79 -13.60 3.69
C ASP A 247 4.13 -14.98 3.67
N ASN A 248 2.83 -15.05 3.34
CA ASN A 248 2.10 -16.31 3.25
C ASN A 248 2.44 -17.12 1.98
N PHE A 249 2.65 -16.45 0.84
CA PHE A 249 2.90 -17.11 -0.45
C PHE A 249 4.33 -17.65 -0.53
N ASN A 250 5.28 -16.91 0.02
CA ASN A 250 6.70 -17.23 -0.03
C ASN A 250 7.03 -18.55 0.66
N ARG A 251 6.35 -18.89 1.76
CA ARG A 251 6.60 -20.16 2.48
C ARG A 251 6.31 -21.40 1.64
N ILE A 252 5.35 -21.30 0.71
CA ILE A 252 4.92 -22.41 -0.14
C ILE A 252 5.78 -22.49 -1.40
N ILE A 253 6.06 -21.34 -2.02
CA ILE A 253 6.64 -21.30 -3.37
C ILE A 253 8.18 -21.26 -3.35
N LYS A 254 8.80 -20.61 -2.36
CA LYS A 254 10.27 -20.53 -2.27
C LYS A 254 10.95 -21.90 -2.36
N PRO A 255 10.48 -22.93 -1.63
CA PRO A 255 11.16 -24.21 -1.67
C PRO A 255 11.11 -24.88 -3.05
N LEU A 256 10.06 -24.62 -3.85
CA LEU A 256 9.86 -25.25 -5.16
C LEU A 256 10.87 -24.80 -6.23
N TYR A 257 11.45 -23.60 -6.10
CA TYR A 257 12.37 -23.04 -7.09
C TYR A 257 13.78 -22.79 -6.54
N THR A 258 13.98 -22.96 -5.24
CA THR A 258 15.29 -22.75 -4.62
C THR A 258 16.24 -23.88 -5.03
N LEU A 259 17.29 -23.52 -5.77
CA LEU A 259 18.31 -24.46 -6.25
C LEU A 259 19.38 -24.71 -5.19
N TYR A 260 19.69 -23.68 -4.40
CA TYR A 260 20.68 -23.71 -3.33
C TYR A 260 20.15 -22.95 -2.12
N GLU A 261 20.13 -23.60 -0.97
CA GLU A 261 19.82 -23.00 0.32
C GLU A 261 20.97 -23.31 1.29
N LYS A 262 21.45 -22.28 1.99
CA LYS A 262 22.33 -22.43 3.15
C LYS A 262 21.71 -21.71 4.32
N ARG A 263 21.48 -22.42 5.41
CA ARG A 263 20.90 -21.84 6.62
C ARG A 263 21.66 -22.29 7.86
N LYS A 264 21.78 -21.39 8.84
CA LYS A 264 22.23 -21.70 10.19
C LYS A 264 21.08 -21.39 11.14
N GLU A 265 20.70 -22.38 11.95
CA GLU A 265 19.59 -22.29 12.89
C GLU A 265 20.00 -23.00 14.19
N GLY A 266 20.11 -22.24 15.30
CA GLY A 266 20.43 -22.83 16.61
C GLY A 266 21.77 -23.56 16.66
N GLY A 267 22.78 -23.07 15.94
CA GLY A 267 24.11 -23.68 15.86
C GLY A 267 24.24 -24.87 14.89
N LYS A 268 23.16 -25.22 14.19
CA LYS A 268 23.16 -26.22 13.12
C LYS A 268 23.33 -25.53 11.78
N ASP A 269 24.40 -25.85 11.05
CA ASP A 269 24.58 -25.44 9.66
C ASP A 269 23.92 -26.47 8.73
N MET A 270 23.11 -26.00 7.78
CA MET A 270 22.42 -26.84 6.81
C MET A 270 22.58 -26.29 5.40
N VAL A 271 22.96 -27.16 4.47
CA VAL A 271 23.00 -26.91 3.03
C VAL A 271 21.98 -27.82 2.36
N SER A 272 21.16 -27.28 1.47
CA SER A 272 20.19 -28.01 0.65
C SER A 272 20.35 -27.61 -0.82
N LEU A 273 20.38 -28.60 -1.70
CA LEU A 273 20.38 -28.41 -3.15
C LEU A 273 19.12 -29.01 -3.74
N LEU A 274 18.57 -28.34 -4.76
CA LEU A 274 17.44 -28.80 -5.57
C LEU A 274 16.29 -29.37 -4.71
N TYR A 275 15.78 -28.55 -3.79
CA TYR A 275 14.67 -28.90 -2.90
C TYR A 275 14.91 -30.20 -2.08
N GLY A 276 16.13 -30.36 -1.56
CA GLY A 276 16.49 -31.51 -0.71
C GLY A 276 16.93 -32.76 -1.46
N LEU A 277 17.15 -32.69 -2.77
CA LEU A 277 17.84 -33.75 -3.52
C LEU A 277 19.20 -34.06 -2.89
N TYR A 278 19.92 -33.03 -2.45
CA TYR A 278 21.10 -33.18 -1.62
C TYR A 278 20.94 -32.30 -0.38
N THR A 279 21.16 -32.87 0.80
CA THR A 279 21.18 -32.13 2.06
C THR A 279 22.42 -32.47 2.85
N ARG A 280 23.05 -31.48 3.46
CA ARG A 280 24.14 -31.66 4.42
C ARG A 280 23.83 -30.85 5.67
N GLU A 281 23.82 -31.51 6.81
CA GLU A 281 23.56 -30.93 8.12
C GLU A 281 24.82 -31.12 8.98
N GLU A 282 25.28 -30.07 9.64
CA GLU A 282 26.48 -30.07 10.50
C GLU A 282 26.14 -29.46 11.86
N ILE A 283 26.54 -30.15 12.93
CA ILE A 283 26.36 -29.71 14.32
C ILE A 283 27.65 -30.04 15.07
N GLY A 284 28.51 -29.04 15.28
CA GLY A 284 29.84 -29.26 15.86
C GLY A 284 30.66 -30.24 15.00
N GLU A 285 31.10 -31.35 15.58
CA GLU A 285 31.87 -32.39 14.87
C GLU A 285 31.02 -33.44 14.13
N ASN A 286 29.71 -33.45 14.42
CA ASN A 286 28.76 -34.37 13.84
C ASN A 286 28.22 -33.82 12.53
N TRP A 287 28.09 -34.69 11.53
CA TRP A 287 27.51 -34.29 10.24
C TRP A 287 26.62 -35.39 9.67
N LYS A 288 25.71 -34.98 8.80
CA LYS A 288 24.76 -35.84 8.14
C LYS A 288 24.55 -35.37 6.72
N THR A 289 24.84 -36.23 5.76
CA THR A 289 24.66 -35.98 4.33
C THR A 289 23.60 -36.91 3.79
N ARG A 290 22.64 -36.41 3.01
CA ARG A 290 21.63 -37.21 2.33
C ARG A 290 21.57 -36.87 0.85
N LEU A 291 21.35 -37.88 0.02
CA LEU A 291 20.95 -37.77 -1.37
C LEU A 291 19.50 -38.28 -1.48
N ALA A 292 18.54 -37.36 -1.38
CA ALA A 292 17.11 -37.63 -1.33
C ALA A 292 16.77 -38.78 -0.36
N PHE A 293 15.85 -39.66 -0.75
CA PHE A 293 15.51 -40.89 -0.02
C PHE A 293 16.49 -42.04 -0.31
N LEU A 294 17.41 -41.88 -1.27
CA LEU A 294 18.23 -42.97 -1.81
C LEU A 294 19.38 -43.33 -0.88
N PHE A 295 20.08 -42.32 -0.35
CA PHE A 295 21.30 -42.52 0.42
C PHE A 295 21.42 -41.51 1.56
N GLU A 296 21.81 -41.98 2.73
CA GLU A 296 22.12 -41.17 3.90
C GLU A 296 23.45 -41.62 4.48
N MET A 297 24.32 -40.69 4.84
CA MET A 297 25.58 -40.93 5.51
C MET A 297 25.69 -40.01 6.70
N LYS A 298 26.03 -40.54 7.87
CA LYS A 298 26.10 -39.77 9.12
C LYS A 298 27.37 -40.09 9.89
N LYS A 299 27.95 -39.05 10.49
CA LYS A 299 29.01 -39.15 11.48
C LYS A 299 28.45 -38.74 12.83
N ASP A 300 28.49 -39.64 13.79
CA ASP A 300 28.08 -39.38 15.17
C ASP A 300 29.14 -39.94 16.14
N LYS A 301 29.64 -39.11 17.05
CA LYS A 301 30.69 -39.46 18.02
C LYS A 301 31.91 -40.14 17.39
N GLY A 302 32.35 -39.64 16.22
CA GLY A 302 33.50 -40.18 15.48
C GLY A 302 33.22 -41.46 14.68
N LYS A 303 32.03 -42.05 14.77
CA LYS A 303 31.64 -43.24 13.99
C LYS A 303 30.91 -42.82 12.72
N ILE A 304 31.25 -43.45 11.60
CA ILE A 304 30.60 -43.20 10.31
C ILE A 304 29.65 -44.36 10.03
N GLY A 305 28.44 -44.05 9.58
CA GLY A 305 27.48 -45.03 9.09
C GLY A 305 26.78 -44.52 7.82
N PHE A 306 26.25 -45.46 7.03
CA PHE A 306 25.44 -45.17 5.87
C PHE A 306 24.13 -45.95 5.89
N GLU A 307 23.09 -45.39 5.27
CA GLU A 307 21.77 -45.97 5.09
C GLU A 307 21.33 -45.78 3.63
N ILE A 308 20.64 -46.78 3.08
CA ILE A 308 20.14 -46.80 1.71
C ILE A 308 18.62 -46.97 1.75
N LEU A 309 17.91 -46.30 0.83
CA LEU A 309 16.45 -46.32 0.70
C LEU A 309 15.75 -46.02 2.05
N SER A 310 16.12 -44.89 2.65
CA SER A 310 15.57 -44.42 3.94
C SER A 310 15.67 -45.45 5.08
N GLY A 311 16.76 -46.22 5.12
CA GLY A 311 17.05 -47.15 6.21
C GLY A 311 16.58 -48.59 5.98
N LEU A 312 16.15 -48.93 4.76
CA LEU A 312 15.90 -50.32 4.35
C LEU A 312 17.15 -51.17 4.50
N PHE A 313 18.29 -50.62 4.09
CA PHE A 313 19.62 -51.17 4.35
C PHE A 313 20.46 -50.14 5.09
N GLY A 314 21.33 -50.58 5.98
CA GLY A 314 22.23 -49.69 6.69
C GLY A 314 23.48 -50.40 7.18
N LEU A 315 24.55 -49.65 7.33
CA LEU A 315 25.82 -50.15 7.82
C LEU A 315 26.44 -49.08 8.71
N ASP A 316 26.79 -49.46 9.92
CA ASP A 316 27.64 -48.65 10.78
C ASP A 316 28.82 -49.51 11.32
N ASN A 317 29.65 -48.91 12.16
CA ASN A 317 30.80 -49.60 12.75
C ASN A 317 30.43 -50.79 13.65
N GLU A 318 29.18 -50.89 14.13
CA GLU A 318 28.73 -51.89 15.10
C GLU A 318 27.63 -52.82 14.57
N LYS A 319 26.87 -52.39 13.56
CA LYS A 319 25.61 -53.01 13.14
C LYS A 319 25.44 -52.97 11.62
N VAL A 320 24.80 -54.01 11.10
CA VAL A 320 24.23 -54.06 9.75
C VAL A 320 22.72 -54.07 9.88
N LYS A 321 22.03 -53.24 9.11
CA LYS A 321 20.57 -53.15 9.07
C LYS A 321 20.08 -53.74 7.75
N ILE A 322 19.17 -54.72 7.82
CA ILE A 322 18.53 -55.33 6.65
C ILE A 322 17.02 -55.35 6.91
N PHE A 323 16.21 -54.84 5.99
CA PHE A 323 14.76 -54.68 6.16
C PHE A 323 14.40 -54.00 7.49
N PHE A 324 15.11 -52.92 7.82
CA PHE A 324 14.96 -52.16 9.07
C PHE A 324 15.40 -52.88 10.37
N ILE A 325 15.82 -54.15 10.31
CA ILE A 325 16.25 -54.94 11.47
C ILE A 325 17.75 -54.76 11.71
N PRO A 326 18.19 -54.23 12.86
CA PRO A 326 19.61 -54.08 13.19
C PRO A 326 20.22 -55.39 13.69
N ILE A 327 21.29 -55.85 13.06
CA ILE A 327 22.07 -57.05 13.40
C ILE A 327 23.46 -56.59 13.83
N LYS A 328 23.92 -56.97 15.03
CA LYS A 328 25.29 -56.64 15.48
C LYS A 328 26.32 -57.33 14.58
N ARG A 329 27.36 -56.61 14.18
CA ARG A 329 28.51 -57.20 13.51
C ARG A 329 29.25 -58.08 14.52
N GLY A 330 29.37 -59.37 14.21
CA GLY A 330 30.27 -60.26 14.93
C GLY A 330 31.70 -59.75 14.78
N SER A 331 32.45 -59.78 15.88
CA SER A 331 33.89 -59.44 15.93
C SER A 331 34.72 -60.28 14.97
#